data_AF-A0A314UGE9-F1
#
_entry.id   AF-A0A314UGE9-F1
#
_cell.length_a   1.000
_cell.length_b   1.000
_cell.length_c   1.000
_cell.angle_alpha   90.00
_cell.angle_beta   90.00
_cell.angle_gamma   90.00
#
_symmetry.space_group_name_H-M   'P 1'
#
loop_
_entity.id
_entity.type
_entity.pdbx_description
1 polymer ?
#
loop_
_entity_poly.entity_id
_entity_poly.type
_entity_poly.pdbx_seq_one_letter_code
_entity_poly.pdbx_strand_id
1 'polypeptide(L)'
;MCCAMPVPLVDVTDNPMDLYESTANCYFGAQYSSNRLFGSGQYEEALSQYVLALHLAPDMPLSVELRSICHANSAICFSKLGKYEDAIKECTKALELNPSYMKALLRRAEAHEKLEHLMRLLRYEKILELDPSNDQAKKTIHRWGRC
;
A
#
# COMPACT_ATOMS: atom_id res chain seq x y z
N MET A 1 -22.52 -1.75 -15.12
CA MET A 1 -22.92 -0.36 -15.42
C MET A 1 -22.47 0.49 -14.25
N CYS A 2 -21.65 1.50 -14.52
CA CYS A 2 -20.93 2.31 -13.53
C CYS A 2 -21.87 2.88 -12.46
N CYS A 3 -21.51 2.71 -11.18
CA CYS A 3 -22.21 3.34 -10.05
C CYS A 3 -21.99 4.86 -10.07
N ALA A 4 -22.80 5.58 -10.84
CA ALA A 4 -23.08 6.97 -10.56
C ALA A 4 -24.09 7.00 -9.40
N MET A 5 -23.60 6.82 -8.17
CA MET A 5 -24.41 7.22 -7.02
C MET A 5 -24.35 8.75 -6.95
N PRO A 6 -25.51 9.42 -6.92
CA PRO A 6 -25.54 10.87 -6.81
C PRO A 6 -24.86 11.25 -5.50
N VAL A 7 -23.89 12.16 -5.55
CA VAL A 7 -23.41 12.87 -4.37
C VAL A 7 -24.67 13.41 -3.68
N PRO A 8 -25.00 12.99 -2.46
CA PRO A 8 -26.19 13.50 -1.81
C PRO A 8 -25.97 15.01 -1.66
N LEU A 9 -26.89 15.79 -2.25
CA LEU A 9 -27.05 17.21 -1.91
C LEU A 9 -27.54 17.22 -0.46
N VAL A 10 -26.60 17.14 0.48
CA VAL A 10 -26.88 17.20 1.91
C VAL A 10 -27.22 18.64 2.25
N ASP A 11 -28.43 18.82 2.76
CA ASP A 11 -29.00 20.09 3.18
C ASP A 11 -28.08 20.75 4.23
N VAL A 12 -27.96 22.07 4.19
CA VAL A 12 -26.88 22.84 4.87
C VAL A 12 -27.13 23.02 6.38
N THR A 13 -27.58 21.97 7.07
CA THR A 13 -27.85 22.00 8.52
C THR A 13 -27.00 21.02 9.34
N ASP A 14 -26.05 20.29 8.74
CA ASP A 14 -25.42 19.16 9.42
C ASP A 14 -24.33 19.54 10.42
N ASN A 15 -24.56 19.08 11.65
CA ASN A 15 -23.58 18.95 12.71
C ASN A 15 -22.35 18.18 12.18
N PRO A 16 -21.12 18.69 12.32
CA PRO A 16 -19.91 18.08 11.74
C PRO A 16 -19.65 16.62 12.19
N MET A 17 -20.27 16.19 13.29
CA MET A 17 -20.21 14.81 13.77
C MET A 17 -21.01 13.82 12.89
N ASP A 18 -22.19 14.22 12.40
CA ASP A 18 -23.07 13.35 11.60
C ASP A 18 -22.50 13.15 10.18
N LEU A 19 -21.85 14.18 9.63
CA LEU A 19 -21.10 14.10 8.38
C LEU A 19 -19.89 13.16 8.51
N TYR A 20 -19.19 13.17 9.65
CA TYR A 20 -18.08 12.26 9.92
C TYR A 20 -18.56 10.80 10.03
N GLU A 21 -19.68 10.54 10.69
CA GLU A 21 -20.19 9.18 10.85
C GLU A 21 -20.65 8.57 9.52
N SER A 22 -21.33 9.37 8.68
CA SER A 22 -21.73 8.97 7.33
C SER A 22 -20.52 8.66 6.43
N THR A 23 -19.51 9.56 6.43
CA THR A 23 -18.29 9.36 5.64
C THR A 23 -17.43 8.20 6.16
N ALA A 24 -17.36 8.01 7.48
CA ALA A 24 -16.67 6.87 8.11
C ALA A 24 -17.33 5.53 7.71
N ASN A 25 -18.65 5.45 7.66
CA ASN A 25 -19.35 4.24 7.22
C ASN A 25 -19.01 3.87 5.76
N CYS A 26 -19.00 4.86 4.85
CA CYS A 26 -18.59 4.62 3.46
C CYS A 26 -17.11 4.21 3.37
N TYR A 27 -16.25 4.84 4.17
CA TYR A 27 -14.83 4.47 4.28
C TYR A 27 -14.65 3.01 4.73
N PHE A 28 -15.31 2.59 5.81
CA PHE A 28 -15.19 1.22 6.33
C PHE A 28 -15.75 0.20 5.34
N GLY A 29 -16.82 0.55 4.61
CA GLY A 29 -17.34 -0.26 3.51
C GLY A 29 -16.31 -0.49 2.41
N ALA A 30 -15.63 0.57 1.96
CA ALA A 30 -14.56 0.49 0.96
C ALA A 30 -13.32 -0.25 1.50
N GLN A 31 -12.99 -0.09 2.77
CA GLN A 31 -11.88 -0.82 3.40
C GLN A 31 -12.19 -2.33 3.52
N TYR A 32 -13.43 -2.66 3.86
CA TYR A 32 -13.89 -4.04 3.95
C TYR A 32 -13.88 -4.74 2.58
N SER A 33 -14.37 -4.08 1.54
CA SER A 33 -14.29 -4.60 0.17
C SER A 33 -12.83 -4.81 -0.26
N SER A 34 -11.94 -3.84 0.03
CA SER A 34 -10.50 -3.94 -0.26
C SER A 34 -9.85 -5.14 0.43
N ASN A 35 -10.15 -5.38 1.71
CA ASN A 35 -9.62 -6.51 2.46
C ASN A 35 -10.09 -7.86 1.89
N ARG A 36 -11.34 -7.92 1.41
CA ARG A 36 -11.85 -9.12 0.73
C ARG A 36 -11.13 -9.37 -0.58
N LEU A 37 -10.97 -8.34 -1.42
CA LEU A 37 -10.22 -8.43 -2.68
C LEU A 37 -8.76 -8.85 -2.44
N PHE A 38 -8.14 -8.31 -1.39
CA PHE A 38 -6.79 -8.72 -0.95
C PHE A 38 -6.74 -10.22 -0.59
N GLY A 39 -7.72 -10.73 0.16
CA GLY A 39 -7.83 -12.15 0.48
C GLY A 39 -8.03 -13.04 -0.74
N SER A 40 -8.67 -12.51 -1.79
CA SER A 40 -8.85 -13.17 -3.10
C SER A 40 -7.65 -13.02 -4.05
N GLY A 41 -6.60 -12.29 -3.65
CA GLY A 41 -5.40 -12.06 -4.48
C GLY A 41 -5.55 -10.97 -5.54
N GLN A 42 -6.67 -10.24 -5.56
CA GLN A 42 -6.95 -9.16 -6.51
C GLN A 42 -6.39 -7.84 -5.97
N TYR A 43 -5.06 -7.68 -6.03
CA TYR A 43 -4.37 -6.57 -5.37
C TYR A 43 -4.57 -5.21 -6.07
N GLU A 44 -4.66 -5.18 -7.40
CA GLU A 44 -4.91 -3.95 -8.17
C GLU A 44 -6.33 -3.40 -7.93
N GLU A 45 -7.31 -4.28 -7.83
CA GLU A 45 -8.70 -3.92 -7.53
C GLU A 45 -8.81 -3.44 -6.08
N ALA A 46 -8.12 -4.11 -5.15
CA ALA A 46 -8.02 -3.67 -3.76
C ALA A 46 -7.41 -2.26 -3.66
N LEU A 47 -6.33 -1.97 -4.40
CA LEU A 47 -5.74 -0.63 -4.46
C LEU A 47 -6.74 0.43 -4.95
N SER A 48 -7.54 0.10 -5.96
CA SER A 48 -8.57 1.02 -6.48
C SER A 48 -9.62 1.34 -5.40
N GLN A 49 -10.01 0.35 -4.59
CA GLN A 49 -10.91 0.55 -3.47
C GLN A 49 -10.27 1.36 -2.33
N TYR A 50 -8.97 1.20 -2.07
CA TYR A 50 -8.26 2.05 -1.11
C TYR A 50 -8.17 3.51 -1.54
N VAL A 51 -7.98 3.79 -2.82
CA VAL A 51 -8.03 5.16 -3.36
C VAL A 51 -9.42 5.77 -3.16
N LEU A 52 -10.47 5.00 -3.39
CA LEU A 52 -11.84 5.42 -3.10
C LEU A 52 -12.04 5.71 -1.61
N ALA A 53 -11.56 4.83 -0.72
CA ALA A 53 -11.62 5.04 0.72
C ALA A 53 -10.91 6.34 1.15
N LEU A 54 -9.73 6.62 0.59
CA LEU A 54 -9.00 7.87 0.85
C LEU A 54 -9.74 9.11 0.34
N HIS A 55 -10.47 9.01 -0.77
CA HIS A 55 -11.30 10.11 -1.28
C HIS A 55 -12.51 10.39 -0.38
N LEU A 56 -13.07 9.34 0.23
CA LEU A 56 -14.20 9.43 1.15
C LEU A 56 -13.81 9.87 2.57
N ALA A 57 -12.53 9.74 2.94
CA ALA A 57 -12.00 10.21 4.21
C ALA A 57 -11.53 11.67 4.09
N PRO A 58 -12.33 12.67 4.48
CA PRO A 58 -11.96 14.08 4.38
C PRO A 58 -10.67 14.38 5.17
N ASP A 59 -9.90 15.38 4.75
CA ASP A 59 -8.66 15.81 5.41
C ASP A 59 -8.96 16.53 6.73
N MET A 60 -9.32 15.75 7.75
CA MET A 60 -9.71 16.21 9.07
C MET A 60 -8.89 15.47 10.14
N PRO A 61 -8.62 16.08 11.31
CA PRO A 61 -7.85 15.44 12.38
C PRO A 61 -8.40 14.07 12.81
N LEU A 62 -9.73 13.90 12.78
CA LEU A 62 -10.42 12.65 13.13
C LEU A 62 -10.16 11.51 12.13
N SER A 63 -9.82 11.81 10.87
CA SER A 63 -9.59 10.81 9.81
C SER A 63 -8.13 10.38 9.66
N VAL A 64 -7.20 11.00 10.40
CA VAL A 64 -5.76 10.74 10.31
C VAL A 64 -5.45 9.26 10.55
N GLU A 65 -6.08 8.67 11.58
CA GLU A 65 -5.90 7.24 11.88
C GLU A 65 -6.40 6.36 10.73
N LEU A 66 -7.61 6.61 10.22
CA LEU A 66 -8.19 5.90 9.07
C LEU A 66 -7.28 5.98 7.85
N ARG A 67 -6.86 7.19 7.46
CA ARG A 67 -5.98 7.41 6.31
C ARG A 67 -4.63 6.71 6.49
N SER A 68 -4.05 6.73 7.68
CA SER A 68 -2.80 6.02 7.97
C SER A 68 -2.93 4.50 7.77
N ILE A 69 -4.07 3.92 8.20
CA ILE A 69 -4.38 2.50 8.03
C ILE A 69 -4.55 2.17 6.55
N CYS A 70 -5.27 3.01 5.80
CA CYS A 70 -5.44 2.87 4.35
C CYS A 70 -4.10 2.84 3.62
N HIS A 71 -3.23 3.81 3.86
CA HIS A 71 -1.90 3.85 3.26
C HIS A 71 -1.06 2.60 3.62
N ALA A 72 -1.07 2.16 4.88
CA ALA A 72 -0.34 0.95 5.27
C ALA A 72 -0.89 -0.32 4.62
N ASN A 73 -2.19 -0.40 4.35
CA ASN A 73 -2.80 -1.53 3.66
C ASN A 73 -2.52 -1.51 2.15
N SER A 74 -2.55 -0.33 1.51
CA SER A 74 -2.10 -0.15 0.13
C SER A 74 -0.66 -0.61 -0.06
N ALA A 75 0.22 -0.33 0.91
CA ALA A 75 1.60 -0.78 0.87
C ALA A 75 1.74 -2.31 0.79
N ILE A 76 0.86 -3.07 1.45
CA ILE A 76 0.86 -4.55 1.36
C ILE A 76 0.52 -4.99 -0.05
N CYS A 77 -0.48 -4.36 -0.66
CA CYS A 77 -0.91 -4.69 -2.00
C CYS A 77 0.24 -4.44 -2.99
N PHE A 78 0.93 -3.31 -2.87
CA PHE A 78 2.13 -3.02 -3.66
C PHE A 78 3.25 -4.04 -3.44
N SER A 79 3.53 -4.42 -2.19
CA SER A 79 4.52 -5.46 -1.88
C SER A 79 4.15 -6.82 -2.49
N LYS A 80 2.86 -7.18 -2.53
CA LYS A 80 2.38 -8.40 -3.17
C LYS A 80 2.48 -8.37 -4.69
N LEU A 81 2.43 -7.18 -5.28
CA LEU A 81 2.68 -6.96 -6.72
C LEU A 81 4.17 -6.83 -7.09
N GLY A 82 5.08 -6.98 -6.12
CA GLY A 82 6.52 -6.78 -6.33
C GLY A 82 6.94 -5.31 -6.53
N LYS A 83 6.01 -4.36 -6.34
CA LYS A 83 6.27 -2.92 -6.47
C LYS A 83 6.76 -2.34 -5.15
N TYR A 84 7.95 -2.75 -4.73
CA TYR A 84 8.49 -2.41 -3.40
C TYR A 84 8.73 -0.92 -3.19
N GLU A 85 9.10 -0.17 -4.23
CA GLU A 85 9.25 1.29 -4.15
C GLU A 85 7.94 2.00 -3.81
N ASP A 86 6.85 1.59 -4.45
CA ASP A 86 5.53 2.16 -4.18
C ASP A 86 5.01 1.74 -2.81
N ALA A 87 5.33 0.51 -2.37
CA ALA A 87 5.05 0.08 -1.00
C ALA A 87 5.76 0.94 0.04
N ILE A 88 7.02 1.33 -0.20
CA ILE A 88 7.78 2.23 0.68
C ILE A 88 7.14 3.63 0.71
N LYS A 89 6.72 4.17 -0.44
CA LYS A 89 6.04 5.47 -0.51
C LYS A 89 4.75 5.47 0.30
N GLU A 90 3.92 4.44 0.14
CA GLU A 90 2.66 4.34 0.90
C GLU A 90 2.90 4.13 2.40
N CYS A 91 3.89 3.33 2.79
CA CYS A 91 4.26 3.24 4.21
C CYS A 91 4.75 4.59 4.77
N THR A 92 5.46 5.37 3.96
CA THR A 92 5.96 6.69 4.38
C THR A 92 4.81 7.66 4.61
N LYS A 93 3.83 7.71 3.70
CA LYS A 93 2.59 8.49 3.92
C LYS A 93 1.84 8.06 5.17
N ALA A 94 1.75 6.75 5.42
CA ALA A 94 1.13 6.24 6.64
C ALA A 94 1.84 6.74 7.92
N LEU A 95 3.17 6.83 7.88
CA LEU A 95 4.01 7.27 9.01
C LEU A 95 4.09 8.79 9.16
N GLU A 96 3.92 9.54 8.08
CA GLU A 96 3.74 11.00 8.14
C GLU A 96 2.46 11.36 8.90
N LEU A 97 1.41 10.56 8.73
CA LEU A 97 0.14 10.69 9.45
C LEU A 97 0.21 10.14 10.87
N ASN A 98 0.76 8.94 11.04
CA ASN A 98 0.91 8.27 12.33
C ASN A 98 2.32 7.68 12.49
N PRO A 99 3.26 8.42 13.09
CA PRO A 99 4.65 8.00 13.21
C PRO A 99 4.87 6.72 14.04
N SER A 100 3.94 6.40 14.94
CA SER A 100 4.04 5.21 15.82
C SER A 100 3.32 3.99 15.25
N TYR A 101 2.82 4.07 14.01
CA TYR A 101 2.08 2.96 13.42
C TYR A 101 2.99 1.77 13.08
N MET A 102 3.08 0.83 14.02
CA MET A 102 4.00 -0.31 13.95
C MET A 102 3.87 -1.15 12.67
N LYS A 103 2.64 -1.36 12.17
CA LYS A 103 2.45 -2.14 10.93
C LYS A 103 3.06 -1.44 9.72
N ALA A 104 2.98 -0.12 9.63
CA ALA A 104 3.60 0.64 8.55
C ALA A 104 5.12 0.62 8.65
N LEU A 105 5.70 0.74 9.86
CA LEU A 105 7.14 0.60 10.09
C LEU A 105 7.66 -0.76 9.62
N LEU A 106 7.00 -1.84 10.06
CA LEU A 106 7.38 -3.21 9.72
C LEU A 106 7.31 -3.46 8.21
N ARG A 107 6.21 -3.05 7.57
CA ARG A 107 6.03 -3.20 6.12
C ARG A 107 7.05 -2.41 5.31
N ARG A 108 7.41 -1.20 5.77
CA ARG A 108 8.45 -0.39 5.13
C ARG A 108 9.80 -1.09 5.19
N ALA A 109 10.15 -1.65 6.35
CA ALA A 109 11.39 -2.38 6.53
C ALA A 109 11.46 -3.62 5.63
N GLU A 110 10.38 -4.43 5.58
CA GLU A 110 10.28 -5.58 4.68
C GLU A 110 10.42 -5.18 3.20
N ALA A 111 9.79 -4.07 2.79
CA ALA A 111 9.90 -3.58 1.42
C ALA A 111 11.32 -3.11 1.07
N HIS A 112 12.02 -2.44 2.01
CA HIS A 112 13.43 -2.08 1.82
C HIS A 112 14.32 -3.30 1.68
N GLU A 113 14.15 -4.32 2.53
CA GLU A 113 14.94 -5.56 2.46
C GLU A 113 14.77 -6.25 1.09
N LYS A 114 13.52 -6.33 0.60
CA LYS A 114 13.23 -6.91 -0.72
C LYS A 114 13.84 -6.08 -1.87
N LEU A 115 13.78 -4.76 -1.78
CA LEU A 115 14.37 -3.87 -2.79
C LEU A 115 15.90 -3.99 -2.82
N GLU A 116 16.55 -3.98 -1.65
CA GLU A 116 18.00 -4.18 -1.54
C GLU A 116 18.45 -5.53 -2.08
N HIS A 117 17.66 -6.57 -1.80
CA HIS A 117 17.91 -7.90 -2.33
C HIS A 117 17.84 -7.93 -3.87
N LEU A 118 16.81 -7.33 -4.47
CA LEU A 118 16.70 -7.20 -5.93
C LEU A 118 17.87 -6.41 -6.53
N MET A 119 18.22 -5.27 -5.93
CA MET A 119 19.37 -4.47 -6.38
C MET A 119 20.68 -5.26 -6.29
N ARG A 120 20.84 -6.09 -5.26
CA ARG A 120 22.01 -6.97 -5.12
C ARG A 120 22.07 -7.99 -6.25
N LEU A 121 20.96 -8.65 -6.58
CA LEU A 121 20.90 -9.61 -7.69
C LEU A 121 21.27 -8.94 -9.02
N LEU A 122 20.71 -7.77 -9.31
CA LEU A 122 21.00 -7.00 -10.53
C LEU A 122 22.49 -6.66 -10.66
N ARG A 123 23.15 -6.31 -9.55
CA ARG A 123 24.60 -6.06 -9.54
C ARG A 123 25.41 -7.31 -9.90
N TYR A 124 25.00 -8.49 -9.41
CA TYR A 124 25.65 -9.74 -9.75
C TYR A 124 25.38 -10.17 -11.19
N GLU A 125 24.19 -9.91 -11.73
CA GLU A 125 23.89 -10.15 -13.15
C GLU A 125 24.82 -9.34 -14.04
N LYS A 126 25.02 -8.05 -13.72
CA LYS A 126 25.99 -7.20 -14.43
C LYS A 126 27.44 -7.71 -14.34
N ILE A 127 27.82 -8.35 -13.23
CA ILE A 127 29.14 -9.00 -13.14
C ILE A 127 29.23 -10.18 -14.13
N LEU A 128 28.16 -10.97 -14.28
CA LEU A 128 28.14 -12.10 -15.22
C LEU A 128 28.09 -11.66 -16.68
N GLU A 129 27.53 -10.48 -16.98
CA GLU A 129 27.62 -9.89 -18.32
C GLU A 129 29.08 -9.55 -18.71
N LEU A 130 29.89 -9.14 -17.72
CA LEU A 130 31.30 -8.77 -17.92
C LEU A 130 32.24 -9.98 -17.85
N ASP A 131 32.00 -10.89 -16.91
CA ASP A 131 32.73 -12.13 -16.73
C ASP A 131 31.74 -13.29 -16.51
N PRO A 132 31.34 -13.97 -17.60
CA PRO A 132 30.43 -15.11 -17.53
C PRO A 132 30.99 -16.30 -16.76
N SER A 133 32.30 -16.34 -16.47
CA SER A 133 32.95 -17.44 -15.76
C SER A 133 33.08 -17.19 -14.26
N ASN A 134 32.57 -16.05 -13.76
CA ASN A 134 32.67 -15.68 -12.36
C ASN A 134 31.85 -16.60 -11.44
N ASP A 135 32.52 -17.53 -10.76
CA ASP A 135 31.87 -18.51 -9.88
C ASP A 135 31.18 -17.87 -8.66
N GLN A 136 31.72 -16.76 -8.14
CA GLN A 136 31.16 -16.09 -6.98
C GLN A 136 29.80 -15.46 -7.30
N ALA A 137 29.68 -14.81 -8.46
CA ALA A 137 28.43 -14.24 -8.92
C ALA A 137 27.37 -15.32 -9.18
N LYS A 138 27.75 -16.44 -9.85
CA LYS A 138 26.86 -17.59 -10.07
C LYS A 138 26.33 -18.18 -8.76
N LYS A 139 27.22 -18.44 -7.79
CA LYS A 139 26.84 -18.98 -6.48
C LYS A 139 25.90 -18.04 -5.73
N THR A 140 26.13 -16.73 -5.83
CA THR A 140 25.30 -15.73 -5.15
C THR A 140 23.91 -15.64 -5.78
N ILE A 141 23.81 -15.53 -7.11
CA ILE A 141 22.50 -15.54 -7.79
C ILE A 141 21.77 -16.85 -7.52
N HIS A 142 22.44 -18.00 -7.54
CA HIS A 142 21.80 -19.28 -7.22
C HIS A 142 21.27 -19.35 -5.77
N ARG A 143 22.03 -18.82 -4.80
CA ARG A 143 21.67 -18.84 -3.38
C ARG A 143 20.50 -17.89 -3.08
N TRP A 144 20.47 -16.74 -3.73
CA TRP A 144 19.57 -15.63 -3.38
C TRP A 144 18.42 -15.46 -4.40
N GLY A 145 18.55 -15.97 -5.62
CA GLY A 145 17.53 -15.88 -6.68
C GLY A 145 16.33 -16.82 -6.55
N ARG A 146 16.28 -17.68 -5.52
CA ARG A 146 15.15 -18.61 -5.27
C ARG A 146 14.21 -18.15 -4.14
N CYS A 147 14.09 -16.85 -3.91
CA CYS A 147 13.20 -16.29 -2.89
C CYS A 147 11.86 -15.84 -3.47
#